data_AF-A0A7R9QST9-F1
#
_entry.id   AF-A0A7R9QST9-F1
#
_cell.length_a   1.000
_cell.length_b   1.000
_cell.length_c   1.000
_cell.angle_alpha   90.00
_cell.angle_beta   90.00
_cell.angle_gamma   90.00
#
_symmetry.space_group_name_H-M   'P 1'
#
loop_
_entity.id
_entity.type
_entity.pdbx_description
1 polymer ?
#
loop_
_entity_poly.entity_id
_entity_poly.type
_entity_poly.pdbx_seq_one_letter_code
_entity_poly.pdbx_strand_id
1 'polypeptide(L)'
;MVVLENVSIVPNINIDKFKSGIRELSVWAQMDSDNFVQYRHHWFANENMPDNKPAIMLYILTDLCWFSLDNVINYNFEHFRLGHANLLVPIAFYISSELFIEILEAINYLHSKSKPIKHRSIQPSNILIKHHAHGRFVKLADFGLAIEHQTESQSHTQFPNAGKYMAPEVKQSRKYGLSSDVYSIGVLAQDLFNFDINKFE
;
A
#
# COMPACT_ATOMS: atom_id res chain seq x y z
N MET A 1 -3.05 -3.57 -8.77
CA MET A 1 -2.32 -4.83 -8.56
C MET A 1 -2.95 -5.49 -7.36
N VAL A 2 -3.51 -6.70 -7.48
CA VAL A 2 -4.07 -7.41 -6.31
C VAL A 2 -2.98 -8.35 -5.81
N VAL A 3 -2.48 -8.10 -4.60
CA VAL A 3 -1.46 -8.94 -3.93
C VAL A 3 -2.22 -9.81 -2.93
N LEU A 4 -2.72 -10.97 -3.36
CA LEU A 4 -3.35 -11.94 -2.42
C LEU A 4 -2.62 -13.27 -2.35
N GLU A 5 -1.68 -13.49 -3.25
CA GLU A 5 -0.67 -14.54 -3.17
C GLU A 5 0.64 -13.81 -3.49
N ASN A 6 1.81 -14.37 -3.18
CA ASN A 6 3.11 -13.77 -3.51
C ASN A 6 3.29 -13.38 -5.00
N VAL A 7 2.31 -13.64 -5.85
CA VAL A 7 2.23 -13.28 -7.26
C VAL A 7 1.20 -12.17 -7.49
N SER A 8 1.66 -11.07 -8.05
CA SER A 8 0.86 -9.95 -8.55
C SER A 8 0.60 -10.08 -10.04
N ILE A 9 -0.63 -9.80 -10.47
CA ILE A 9 -1.06 -9.94 -11.86
C ILE A 9 -1.41 -8.58 -12.46
N VAL A 10 -0.83 -8.28 -13.62
CA VAL A 10 -1.17 -7.10 -14.43
C VAL A 10 -1.76 -7.57 -15.77
N PRO A 11 -3.08 -7.43 -15.97
CA PRO A 11 -3.71 -7.93 -17.18
C PRO A 11 -3.57 -6.97 -18.37
N ASN A 12 -3.56 -7.58 -19.56
CA ASN A 12 -3.63 -6.90 -20.85
C ASN A 12 -2.52 -5.84 -20.98
N ILE A 13 -1.26 -6.29 -20.87
CA ILE A 13 -0.06 -5.48 -21.01
C ILE A 13 0.01 -4.93 -22.44
N ASN A 14 -0.02 -3.61 -22.56
CA ASN A 14 0.34 -2.87 -23.76
C ASN A 14 1.65 -2.10 -23.49
N ILE A 15 2.20 -1.42 -24.51
CA ILE A 15 3.46 -0.68 -24.41
C ILE A 15 3.43 0.34 -23.26
N ASP A 16 2.30 1.02 -23.04
CA ASP A 16 2.19 2.05 -22.00
C ASP A 16 2.15 1.44 -20.59
N LYS A 17 1.42 0.34 -20.39
CA LYS A 17 1.43 -0.41 -19.13
C LYS A 17 2.79 -1.03 -18.85
N PHE A 18 3.47 -1.52 -19.88
CA PHE A 18 4.84 -2.02 -19.75
C PHE A 18 5.79 -0.91 -19.30
N LYS A 19 5.75 0.27 -19.94
CA LYS A 19 6.55 1.44 -19.53
C LYS A 19 6.23 1.88 -18.09
N SER A 20 4.96 1.88 -17.71
CA SER A 20 4.54 2.17 -16.33
C SER A 20 5.11 1.15 -15.34
N GLY A 21 5.05 -0.15 -15.66
CA GLY A 21 5.61 -1.22 -14.84
C GLY A 21 7.13 -1.14 -14.71
N ILE A 22 7.86 -0.78 -15.77
CA ILE A 22 9.30 -0.55 -15.69
C ILE A 22 9.63 0.64 -14.78
N ARG A 23 8.82 1.70 -14.78
CA ARG A 23 8.99 2.83 -13.87
C ARG A 23 8.73 2.44 -12.42
N GLU A 24 7.72 1.62 -12.17
CA GLU A 24 7.45 1.06 -10.85
C GLU A 24 8.66 0.26 -10.34
N LEU A 25 9.16 -0.66 -11.16
CA LEU A 25 10.33 -1.48 -10.81
C LEU A 25 11.58 -0.64 -10.57
N SER A 26 11.78 0.46 -11.30
CA SER A 26 12.96 1.31 -11.12
C SER A 26 12.94 2.13 -9.83
N VAL A 27 11.76 2.54 -9.37
CA VAL A 27 11.60 3.16 -8.04
C VAL A 27 11.74 2.11 -6.95
N TRP A 28 11.09 0.97 -7.16
CA TRP A 28 11.09 -0.13 -6.20
C TRP A 28 12.49 -0.70 -5.95
N ALA A 29 13.32 -0.82 -6.99
CA ALA A 29 14.71 -1.27 -6.87
C ALA A 29 15.60 -0.37 -5.98
N GLN A 30 15.14 0.85 -5.65
CA GLN A 30 15.85 1.74 -4.73
C GLN A 30 15.53 1.46 -3.25
N MET A 31 14.60 0.55 -2.95
CA MET A 31 14.10 0.26 -1.61
C MET A 31 14.90 -0.86 -0.94
N ASP A 32 15.89 -0.45 -0.15
CA ASP A 32 16.74 -1.37 0.62
C ASP A 32 16.36 -1.28 2.11
N SER A 33 15.18 -1.82 2.44
CA SER A 33 14.70 -1.96 3.81
C SER A 33 13.66 -3.08 3.90
N ASP A 34 13.59 -3.73 5.06
CA ASP A 34 12.63 -4.81 5.31
C ASP A 34 11.17 -4.30 5.36
N ASN A 35 10.96 -2.98 5.47
CA ASN A 35 9.63 -2.37 5.43
C ASN A 35 8.99 -2.28 4.05
N PHE A 36 9.65 -2.78 3.01
CA PHE A 36 9.10 -2.82 1.66
C PHE A 36 8.92 -4.26 1.21
N VAL A 37 7.85 -4.51 0.45
CA VAL A 37 7.71 -5.77 -0.28
C VAL A 37 8.95 -5.91 -1.16
N GLN A 38 9.58 -7.08 -1.23
CA GLN A 38 10.73 -7.25 -2.11
C GLN A 38 10.30 -7.90 -3.42
N TYR A 39 10.72 -7.31 -4.54
CA TYR A 39 10.58 -7.91 -5.86
C TYR A 39 11.53 -9.12 -5.98
N ARG A 40 11.02 -10.24 -6.50
CA ARG A 40 11.80 -11.48 -6.67
C ARG A 40 12.00 -11.86 -8.13
N HIS A 41 10.93 -11.85 -8.93
CA HIS A 41 10.98 -12.30 -10.32
C HIS A 41 9.76 -11.79 -11.12
N HIS A 42 9.78 -11.88 -12.45
CA HIS A 42 8.60 -11.67 -13.29
C HIS A 42 8.62 -12.57 -14.52
N TRP A 43 7.45 -12.84 -15.08
CA TRP A 43 7.31 -13.51 -16.37
C TRP A 43 6.06 -13.04 -17.12
N PHE A 44 6.01 -13.34 -18.40
CA PHE A 44 4.86 -13.06 -19.26
C PHE A 44 4.17 -14.37 -19.62
N ALA A 45 2.84 -14.35 -19.68
CA ALA A 45 2.05 -15.46 -20.21
C ALA A 45 0.92 -14.94 -21.09
N ASN A 46 0.53 -15.73 -22.08
CA ASN A 46 -0.69 -15.49 -22.86
C ASN A 46 -1.86 -16.16 -22.16
N GLU A 47 -2.90 -15.41 -21.85
CA GLU A 47 -4.10 -15.92 -21.21
C GLU A 47 -5.37 -15.42 -21.88
N ASN A 48 -6.46 -16.14 -21.63
CA ASN A 48 -7.79 -15.73 -22.06
C ASN A 48 -8.47 -15.01 -20.90
N MET A 49 -8.86 -13.75 -21.14
CA MET A 49 -9.69 -12.99 -20.22
C MET A 49 -11.08 -13.64 -20.07
N PRO A 50 -11.89 -13.27 -19.05
CA PRO A 50 -13.24 -13.84 -18.86
C PRO A 50 -14.19 -13.69 -20.06
N ASP A 51 -13.91 -12.75 -20.98
CA ASP A 51 -14.62 -12.56 -22.24
C ASP A 51 -13.98 -13.30 -23.44
N ASN A 52 -13.10 -14.27 -23.17
CA ASN A 52 -12.34 -15.07 -24.14
C ASN A 52 -11.41 -14.27 -25.07
N LYS A 53 -11.11 -13.01 -24.75
CA LYS A 53 -10.11 -12.24 -25.50
C LYS A 53 -8.70 -12.64 -25.06
N PRO A 54 -7.78 -12.89 -26.00
CA PRO A 54 -6.38 -13.14 -25.66
C PRO A 54 -5.75 -11.87 -25.08
N ALA A 55 -5.00 -12.03 -24.00
CA ALA A 55 -4.27 -10.97 -23.33
C ALA A 55 -2.89 -11.46 -22.91
N ILE A 56 -1.91 -10.56 -22.99
CA ILE A 56 -0.60 -10.78 -22.39
C ILE A 56 -0.70 -10.36 -20.92
N MET A 57 -0.43 -11.30 -20.04
CA MET A 57 -0.40 -11.13 -18.58
C MET A 57 1.05 -10.96 -18.13
N LEU A 58 1.30 -9.96 -17.29
CA LEU A 58 2.56 -9.85 -16.55
C LEU A 58 2.33 -10.35 -15.13
N TYR A 59 3.16 -11.29 -14.73
CA TYR A 59 3.22 -11.86 -13.41
C TYR A 59 4.45 -11.35 -12.68
N ILE A 60 4.27 -10.85 -11.46
CA ILE A 60 5.35 -10.32 -10.61
C ILE A 60 5.38 -11.11 -9.31
N LEU A 61 6.47 -11.83 -9.07
CA LEU A 61 6.73 -12.56 -7.82
C LEU A 61 7.36 -11.63 -6.79
N THR A 62 6.86 -11.70 -5.58
CA THR A 62 7.23 -10.84 -4.45
C THR A 62 7.40 -11.65 -3.16
N ASP A 63 7.82 -11.01 -2.08
CA ASP A 63 7.77 -11.62 -0.74
C ASP A 63 6.35 -12.05 -0.36
N LEU A 64 6.24 -13.23 0.26
CA LEU A 64 4.97 -13.71 0.79
C LEU A 64 4.56 -12.87 2.02
N CYS A 65 3.41 -12.21 1.90
CA CYS A 65 2.70 -11.59 3.00
C CYS A 65 1.40 -12.35 3.24
N TRP A 66 0.94 -12.41 4.48
CA TRP A 66 -0.24 -13.19 4.84
C TRP A 66 -1.54 -12.41 4.64
N PHE A 67 -1.54 -11.13 4.99
CA PHE A 67 -2.73 -10.30 4.98
C PHE A 67 -2.38 -8.87 4.55
N SER A 68 -3.38 -8.13 4.08
CA SER A 68 -3.29 -6.67 4.01
C SER A 68 -3.73 -6.05 5.34
N LEU A 69 -3.35 -4.81 5.60
CA LEU A 69 -3.84 -4.04 6.73
C LEU A 69 -5.35 -3.81 6.62
N ASP A 70 -5.90 -3.80 5.40
CA ASP A 70 -7.36 -3.76 5.18
C ASP A 70 -8.04 -4.97 5.82
N ASN A 71 -7.44 -6.16 5.70
CA ASN A 71 -7.93 -7.35 6.38
C ASN A 71 -7.86 -7.15 7.90
N VAL A 72 -6.74 -6.68 8.45
CA VAL A 72 -6.58 -6.47 9.90
C VAL A 72 -7.62 -5.50 10.45
N ILE A 73 -7.81 -4.36 9.78
CA ILE A 73 -8.81 -3.35 10.16
C ILE A 73 -10.20 -3.97 10.14
N ASN A 74 -10.59 -4.66 9.07
CA ASN A 74 -11.91 -5.28 8.94
C ASN A 74 -12.13 -6.46 9.91
N TYR A 75 -11.11 -7.26 10.20
CA TYR A 75 -11.19 -8.39 11.13
C TYR A 75 -11.26 -7.96 12.61
N ASN A 76 -10.57 -6.87 12.98
CA ASN A 76 -10.64 -6.34 14.34
C ASN A 76 -12.11 -6.07 14.73
N PHE A 77 -12.91 -5.43 13.87
CA PHE A 77 -14.29 -5.05 14.19
C PHE A 77 -15.23 -6.20 14.56
N GLU A 78 -15.11 -7.37 13.93
CA GLU A 78 -16.06 -8.47 14.16
C GLU A 78 -15.81 -9.24 15.47
N HIS A 79 -14.56 -9.33 15.93
CA HIS A 79 -14.24 -10.05 17.18
C HIS A 79 -14.42 -9.21 18.45
N PHE A 80 -14.35 -7.87 18.35
CA PHE A 80 -14.67 -6.97 19.46
C PHE A 80 -16.13 -7.05 19.92
N ARG A 81 -17.03 -7.59 19.10
CA ARG A 81 -18.45 -7.84 19.42
C ARG A 81 -18.69 -8.87 20.52
N LEU A 82 -17.75 -9.76 20.83
CA LEU A 82 -18.01 -10.96 21.65
C LEU A 82 -17.74 -10.80 23.16
N GLY A 83 -17.82 -9.59 23.72
CA GLY A 83 -17.95 -9.38 25.17
C GLY A 83 -16.66 -9.27 26.00
N HIS A 84 -15.49 -9.20 25.36
CA HIS A 84 -14.19 -9.03 26.05
C HIS A 84 -13.52 -7.66 25.77
N ALA A 85 -14.31 -6.62 25.48
CA ALA A 85 -13.82 -5.30 25.06
C ALA A 85 -12.76 -4.69 26.01
N ASN A 86 -12.95 -4.84 27.33
CA ASN A 86 -12.05 -4.26 28.33
C ASN A 86 -10.60 -4.77 28.27
N LEU A 87 -10.38 -6.01 27.82
CA LEU A 87 -9.03 -6.58 27.69
C LEU A 87 -8.50 -6.46 26.25
N LEU A 88 -9.37 -6.62 25.26
CA LEU A 88 -8.96 -6.65 23.88
C LEU A 88 -8.61 -5.25 23.34
N VAL A 89 -9.27 -4.19 23.82
CA VAL A 89 -9.06 -2.82 23.31
C VAL A 89 -7.64 -2.33 23.59
N PRO A 90 -7.08 -2.46 24.82
CA PRO A 90 -5.68 -2.13 25.07
C PRO A 90 -4.70 -2.94 24.21
N ILE A 91 -4.98 -4.22 23.98
CA ILE A 91 -4.13 -5.09 23.15
C ILE A 91 -4.16 -4.67 21.69
N ALA A 92 -5.33 -4.40 21.12
CA ALA A 92 -5.41 -3.91 19.76
C ALA A 92 -4.84 -2.51 19.60
N PHE A 93 -5.00 -1.63 20.59
CA PHE A 93 -4.32 -0.33 20.59
C PHE A 93 -2.79 -0.50 20.53
N TYR A 94 -2.23 -1.41 21.33
CA TYR A 94 -0.80 -1.72 21.29
C TYR A 94 -0.37 -2.26 19.93
N ILE A 95 -1.06 -3.27 19.39
CA ILE A 95 -0.75 -3.85 18.07
C ILE A 95 -0.87 -2.79 16.96
N SER A 96 -1.94 -2.02 16.95
CA SER A 96 -2.12 -0.90 16.01
C SER A 96 -1.01 0.13 16.13
N SER A 97 -0.51 0.40 17.34
CA SER A 97 0.62 1.31 17.55
C SER A 97 1.91 0.78 16.95
N GLU A 98 2.25 -0.49 17.17
CA GLU A 98 3.43 -1.13 16.59
C GLU A 98 3.37 -1.12 15.06
N LEU A 99 2.23 -1.50 14.48
CA LEU A 99 2.02 -1.44 13.03
C LEU A 99 2.15 -0.01 12.50
N PHE A 100 1.57 0.96 13.20
CA PHE A 100 1.62 2.36 12.79
C PHE A 100 3.03 2.93 12.83
N ILE A 101 3.83 2.58 13.85
CA ILE A 101 5.25 2.96 13.93
C ILE A 101 6.01 2.45 12.70
N GLU A 102 5.86 1.17 12.35
CA GLU A 102 6.55 0.61 11.18
C GLU A 102 6.12 1.26 9.86
N ILE A 103 4.83 1.62 9.72
CA ILE A 103 4.32 2.37 8.56
C ILE A 103 4.98 3.75 8.50
N LEU A 104 5.06 4.46 9.62
CA LEU A 104 5.71 5.77 9.70
C LEU A 104 7.19 5.68 9.33
N GLU A 105 7.89 4.65 9.79
CA GLU A 105 9.30 4.43 9.46
C GLU A 105 9.49 4.13 7.97
N ALA A 106 8.61 3.33 7.36
CA ALA A 106 8.62 3.07 5.92
C ALA A 106 8.44 4.37 5.10
N ILE A 107 7.48 5.21 5.47
CA ILE A 107 7.24 6.46 4.77
C ILE A 107 8.36 7.48 5.02
N ASN A 108 8.84 7.56 6.26
CA ASN A 108 9.98 8.41 6.58
C ASN A 108 11.21 8.02 5.76
N TYR A 109 11.48 6.72 5.58
CA TYR A 109 12.57 6.24 4.72
C TYR A 109 12.43 6.75 3.28
N LEU A 110 11.21 6.75 2.71
CA LEU A 110 10.98 7.31 1.37
C LEU A 110 11.25 8.82 1.33
N HIS A 111 10.74 9.55 2.32
CA HIS A 111 10.80 11.00 2.38
C HIS A 111 12.19 11.53 2.73
N SER A 112 13.02 10.74 3.43
CA SER A 112 14.36 11.14 3.89
C SER A 112 15.47 10.82 2.89
N LYS A 113 15.18 10.18 1.76
CA LYS A 113 16.18 9.95 0.71
C LYS A 113 16.73 11.27 0.16
N SER A 114 17.97 11.24 -0.33
CA SER A 114 18.62 12.40 -0.98
C SER A 114 17.78 12.95 -2.15
N LYS A 115 17.04 12.06 -2.82
CA LYS A 115 15.89 12.41 -3.66
C LYS A 115 14.64 11.84 -2.99
N PRO A 116 13.84 12.66 -2.29
CA PRO A 116 12.65 12.18 -1.59
C PRO A 116 11.69 11.50 -2.55
N ILE A 117 11.00 10.46 -2.11
CA ILE A 117 10.03 9.73 -2.93
C ILE A 117 8.64 9.90 -2.34
N LYS A 118 7.67 10.29 -3.19
CA LYS A 118 6.24 10.30 -2.84
C LYS A 118 5.65 8.93 -3.16
N HIS A 119 4.93 8.32 -2.23
CA HIS A 119 4.25 7.04 -2.45
C HIS A 119 2.96 7.21 -3.27
N ARG A 120 2.11 8.17 -2.90
CA ARG A 120 0.84 8.55 -3.57
C ARG A 120 -0.28 7.50 -3.54
N SER A 121 -0.04 6.30 -3.01
CA SER A 121 -1.03 5.21 -2.91
C SER A 121 -1.10 4.61 -1.49
N ILE A 122 -0.99 5.45 -0.45
CA ILE A 122 -1.05 4.99 0.95
C ILE A 122 -2.50 4.70 1.33
N GLN A 123 -2.81 3.41 1.50
CA GLN A 123 -4.10 2.89 1.93
C GLN A 123 -3.94 1.46 2.48
N PRO A 124 -4.86 0.94 3.30
CA PRO A 124 -4.69 -0.35 3.97
C PRO A 124 -4.47 -1.55 3.03
N SER A 125 -5.07 -1.53 1.83
CA SER A 125 -4.88 -2.60 0.83
C SER A 125 -3.47 -2.68 0.27
N ASN A 126 -2.69 -1.60 0.39
CA ASN A 126 -1.30 -1.49 -0.09
C ASN A 126 -0.28 -1.62 1.04
N ILE A 127 -0.72 -1.95 2.25
CA ILE A 127 0.13 -2.19 3.41
C ILE A 127 -0.03 -3.65 3.78
N LEU A 128 1.01 -4.44 3.60
CA LEU A 128 0.97 -5.89 3.78
C LEU A 128 1.59 -6.28 5.11
N ILE A 129 1.06 -7.35 5.70
CA ILE A 129 1.48 -7.93 6.97
C ILE A 129 2.14 -9.28 6.70
N LYS A 130 3.42 -9.38 7.04
CA LYS A 130 4.22 -10.59 6.89
C LYS A 130 4.00 -11.55 8.07
N HIS A 131 4.09 -12.86 7.82
CA HIS A 131 4.17 -13.85 8.88
C HIS A 131 5.48 -13.78 9.65
N HIS A 132 5.43 -13.80 10.97
CA HIS A 132 6.63 -13.66 11.78
C HIS A 132 7.53 -14.90 11.75
N ALA A 133 8.83 -14.63 11.74
CA ALA A 133 9.83 -15.40 12.47
C ALA A 133 10.89 -14.44 13.04
N HIS A 134 11.29 -13.40 12.28
CA HIS A 134 12.13 -12.27 12.70
C HIS A 134 11.90 -11.04 11.79
N GLY A 135 12.13 -9.83 12.29
CA GLY A 135 12.15 -8.58 11.50
C GLY A 135 10.89 -7.72 11.62
N ARG A 136 10.63 -6.88 10.62
CA ARG A 136 9.46 -5.99 10.57
C ARG A 136 8.22 -6.73 10.08
N PHE A 137 7.05 -6.39 10.61
CA PHE A 137 5.77 -6.99 10.21
C PHE A 137 5.16 -6.32 8.98
N VAL A 138 5.38 -5.02 8.83
CA VAL A 138 4.77 -4.18 7.80
C VAL A 138 5.66 -4.13 6.57
N LYS A 139 5.06 -4.42 5.42
CA LYS A 139 5.64 -4.22 4.09
C LYS A 139 4.75 -3.29 3.26
N LEU A 140 5.25 -2.09 2.96
CA LEU A 140 4.59 -1.18 2.03
C LEU A 140 4.72 -1.71 0.60
N ALA A 141 3.62 -1.67 -0.14
CA ALA A 141 3.45 -2.20 -1.48
C ALA A 141 2.83 -1.15 -2.44
N ASP A 142 2.74 -1.51 -3.73
CA ASP A 142 2.11 -0.71 -4.80
C ASP A 142 2.84 0.62 -5.10
N PHE A 143 4.04 0.49 -5.69
CA PHE A 143 4.85 1.61 -6.15
C PHE A 143 4.48 2.08 -7.56
N GLY A 144 3.40 1.57 -8.15
CA GLY A 144 2.93 1.95 -9.48
C GLY A 144 2.68 3.46 -9.62
N LEU A 145 2.39 4.11 -8.49
CA LEU A 145 2.25 5.56 -8.41
C LEU A 145 3.45 6.26 -7.79
N ALA A 146 4.49 5.59 -7.33
CA ALA A 146 5.59 6.30 -6.68
C ALA A 146 6.39 7.18 -7.66
N ILE A 147 6.87 8.33 -7.18
CA ILE A 147 7.74 9.25 -7.94
C ILE A 147 8.76 9.93 -7.04
N GLU A 148 9.95 10.17 -7.57
CA GLU A 148 10.88 11.14 -6.99
C GLU A 148 10.21 12.53 -6.92
N HIS A 149 10.34 13.17 -5.78
CA HIS A 149 9.92 14.54 -5.56
C HIS A 149 10.94 15.48 -6.21
N GLN A 150 10.68 15.86 -7.45
CA GLN A 150 11.46 16.90 -8.14
C GLN A 150 10.88 18.29 -7.81
N THR A 151 11.77 19.25 -7.59
CA THR A 151 11.44 20.66 -7.30
C THR A 151 10.76 21.37 -8.46
N GLU A 152 10.89 20.87 -9.69
CA GLU A 152 10.34 21.48 -10.90
C GLU A 152 9.39 20.55 -11.66
N SER A 153 8.14 20.99 -11.77
CA SER A 153 7.28 20.85 -12.95
C SER A 153 7.10 19.45 -13.57
N GLN A 154 6.74 18.44 -12.77
CA GLN A 154 6.07 17.26 -13.34
C GLN A 154 4.56 17.48 -13.37
N SER A 155 3.95 17.19 -14.52
CA SER A 155 2.49 17.17 -14.68
C SER A 155 1.90 16.22 -13.64
N HIS A 156 1.07 16.79 -12.76
CA HIS A 156 0.36 16.04 -11.74
C HIS A 156 -0.74 15.22 -12.42
N THR A 157 -0.41 14.01 -12.83
CA THR A 157 -1.40 13.05 -13.35
C THR A 157 -2.39 12.73 -12.25
N GLN A 158 -3.68 12.85 -12.55
CA GLN A 158 -4.77 12.38 -11.69
C GLN A 158 -4.67 10.86 -11.56
N PHE A 159 -4.69 10.36 -10.33
CA PHE A 159 -4.77 8.92 -10.08
C PHE A 159 -6.06 8.63 -9.29
N PRO A 160 -7.03 7.93 -9.88
CA PRO A 160 -8.34 7.72 -9.28
C PRO A 160 -8.36 6.77 -8.07
N ASN A 161 -7.23 6.13 -7.73
CA ASN A 161 -7.26 4.88 -6.97
C ASN A 161 -7.15 5.00 -5.43
N ALA A 162 -6.86 6.17 -4.87
CA ALA A 162 -6.67 6.31 -3.41
C ALA A 162 -7.95 6.67 -2.62
N GLY A 163 -9.11 6.79 -3.30
CA GLY A 163 -10.43 6.93 -2.66
C GLY A 163 -10.48 7.90 -1.49
N LYS A 164 -10.89 7.40 -0.30
CA LYS A 164 -11.03 8.20 0.93
C LYS A 164 -9.69 8.70 1.50
N TYR A 165 -8.58 7.98 1.29
CA TYR A 165 -7.25 8.32 1.80
C TYR A 165 -6.55 9.43 1.01
N MET A 166 -7.09 9.79 -0.15
CA MET A 166 -6.50 10.81 -1.01
C MET A 166 -6.64 12.22 -0.42
N ALA A 167 -5.51 12.95 -0.38
CA ALA A 167 -5.43 14.32 0.10
C ALA A 167 -6.30 15.29 -0.74
N PRO A 168 -6.90 16.32 -0.12
CA PRO A 168 -7.80 17.24 -0.81
C PRO A 168 -7.12 18.01 -1.95
N GLU A 169 -5.86 18.41 -1.79
CA GLU A 169 -5.08 19.06 -2.83
C GLU A 169 -4.83 18.14 -4.04
N VAL A 170 -4.72 16.83 -3.82
CA VAL A 170 -4.59 15.83 -4.88
C VAL A 170 -5.93 15.67 -5.62
N LYS A 171 -7.04 15.59 -4.87
CA LYS A 171 -8.41 15.53 -5.44
C LYS A 171 -8.72 16.74 -6.31
N GLN A 172 -8.24 17.91 -5.91
CA GLN A 172 -8.43 19.18 -6.61
C GLN A 172 -7.41 19.40 -7.74
N SER A 173 -6.57 18.41 -8.05
CA SER A 173 -5.52 18.50 -9.07
C SER A 173 -4.57 19.70 -8.86
N ARG A 174 -4.36 20.11 -7.61
CA ARG A 174 -3.42 21.18 -7.24
C ARG A 174 -2.01 20.62 -7.15
N LYS A 175 -1.01 21.50 -7.08
CA LYS A 175 0.37 21.11 -6.80
C LYS A 175 0.44 20.46 -5.41
N TYR A 176 1.01 19.25 -5.34
CA TYR A 176 1.14 18.51 -4.09
C TYR A 176 2.56 17.92 -3.90
N GLY A 177 2.97 17.86 -2.64
CA GLY A 177 4.29 17.41 -2.19
C GLY A 177 4.20 16.18 -1.29
N LEU A 178 5.23 15.97 -0.47
CA LEU A 178 5.29 14.88 0.50
C LEU A 178 4.14 14.95 1.53
N SER A 179 3.58 16.14 1.77
CA SER A 179 2.45 16.36 2.66
C SER A 179 1.19 15.57 2.26
N SER A 180 1.03 15.21 0.99
CA SER A 180 -0.13 14.41 0.57
C SER A 180 -0.06 12.99 1.13
N ASP A 181 1.14 12.42 1.26
CA ASP A 181 1.33 11.11 1.91
C ASP A 181 1.02 11.23 3.41
N VAL A 182 1.42 12.34 4.05
CA VAL A 182 1.12 12.62 5.48
C VAL A 182 -0.39 12.70 5.72
N TYR A 183 -1.14 13.33 4.82
CA TYR A 183 -2.60 13.33 4.90
C TYR A 183 -3.16 11.91 4.84
N SER A 184 -2.70 11.09 3.89
CA SER A 184 -3.16 9.70 3.76
C SER A 184 -2.86 8.86 5.00
N ILE A 185 -1.70 9.07 5.64
CA ILE A 185 -1.35 8.46 6.93
C ILE A 185 -2.33 8.90 8.03
N GLY A 186 -2.74 10.16 8.06
CA GLY A 186 -3.71 10.67 9.02
C GLY A 186 -5.07 9.97 8.89
N VAL A 187 -5.57 9.82 7.67
CA VAL A 187 -6.83 9.08 7.41
C VAL A 187 -6.66 7.59 7.75
N LEU A 188 -5.50 7.00 7.44
CA LEU A 188 -5.20 5.63 7.81
C LEU A 188 -5.20 5.40 9.33
N ALA A 189 -4.62 6.33 10.10
CA ALA A 189 -4.62 6.27 11.55
C ALA A 189 -6.05 6.31 12.11
N GLN A 190 -6.94 7.12 11.51
CA GLN A 190 -8.34 7.15 11.93
C GLN A 190 -8.98 5.78 11.81
N ASP A 191 -8.76 5.04 10.71
CA ASP A 191 -9.32 3.70 10.55
C ASP A 191 -8.64 2.66 11.44
N LEU A 192 -7.31 2.72 11.59
CA LEU A 192 -6.50 1.75 12.34
C LEU A 192 -6.74 1.80 13.86
N PHE A 193 -7.04 2.98 14.40
CA PHE A 193 -7.33 3.20 15.82
C PHE A 193 -8.83 3.35 16.10
N ASN A 194 -9.68 3.10 15.11
CA ASN A 194 -11.13 3.10 15.32
C ASN A 194 -11.56 1.81 16.02
N PHE A 195 -11.50 1.79 17.35
CA PHE A 195 -11.99 0.66 18.16
C PHE A 195 -13.44 0.85 18.63
N ASP A 196 -14.24 1.65 17.90
CA ASP A 196 -15.55 2.09 18.34
C ASP A 196 -16.49 0.90 18.62
N ILE A 197 -16.64 0.61 19.91
CA ILE A 197 -17.49 -0.44 20.47
C ILE A 197 -18.99 -0.15 20.28
N ASN A 198 -19.36 1.09 19.98
CA ASN A 198 -20.76 1.54 19.92
C ASN A 198 -21.33 1.60 18.49
N LYS A 199 -20.52 1.32 17.47
CA LYS A 199 -20.88 1.51 16.06
C LYS A 199 -21.94 0.53 15.53
N PHE A 200 -22.45 -0.36 16.38
CA PHE A 200 -23.36 -1.44 16.01
C PHE A 200 -24.47 -1.71 17.05
N GLU A 201 -24.73 -0.76 17.96
CA GLU A 201 -25.97 -0.72 18.75
C GLU A 201 -27.12 -0.07 17.96
#